data_AF-D6K9G3-F1
#
_entry.id   AF-D6K9G3-F1
#
_cell.length_a   1.000
_cell.length_b   1.000
_cell.length_c   1.000
_cell.angle_alpha   90.00
_cell.angle_beta   90.00
_cell.angle_gamma   90.00
#
_symmetry.space_group_name_H-M   'P 1'
#
loop_
_entity.id
_entity.type
_entity.pdbx_description
1 polymer ?
#
loop_
_entity_poly.entity_id
_entity_poly.type
_entity_poly.pdbx_seq_one_letter_code
_entity_poly.pdbx_strand_id
1 'polypeptide(L)'
;MTAGDFRRKAPLRKGTVMPTLRWITPNKPEPGVTTALVMASRLEVRSLKDVPKFFLRSLAAWKQVRTAPGALGASLIADPLARTFWTLSAWETREQLYAYAKAEPHHTIVKGLRSTMRQSVFTFWEVPVGELPITWTDAKRRIAEQQATEAHS
;
A
#
# COMPACT_ATOMS: atom_id res chain seq x y z
N MET A 1 37.10 -41.34 -2.02
CA MET A 1 37.73 -40.00 -1.96
C MET A 1 36.69 -38.97 -2.35
N THR A 2 36.27 -38.14 -1.39
CA THR A 2 35.13 -37.22 -1.47
C THR A 2 35.64 -35.83 -1.85
N ALA A 3 35.12 -35.23 -2.92
CA ALA A 3 35.39 -33.84 -3.28
C ALA A 3 34.23 -32.95 -2.76
N GLY A 4 34.61 -31.92 -2.00
CA GLY A 4 33.74 -31.16 -1.12
C GLY A 4 32.87 -30.11 -1.81
N ASP A 5 31.68 -29.96 -1.22
CA ASP A 5 30.72 -28.87 -1.41
C ASP A 5 31.34 -27.53 -0.94
N PHE A 6 31.45 -26.57 -1.86
CA PHE A 6 31.70 -25.16 -1.55
C PHE A 6 30.56 -24.30 -2.10
N ARG A 7 29.34 -24.50 -1.61
CA ARG A 7 28.30 -23.46 -1.68
C ARG A 7 28.72 -22.24 -0.87
N ARG A 8 29.28 -21.25 -1.57
CA ARG A 8 29.43 -19.87 -1.08
C ARG A 8 28.06 -19.35 -0.63
N LYS A 9 27.85 -19.21 0.69
CA LYS A 9 26.71 -18.46 1.22
C LYS A 9 26.88 -16.99 0.86
N ALA A 10 25.97 -16.45 0.05
CA ALA A 10 25.86 -15.01 -0.15
C ALA A 10 25.62 -14.30 1.19
N PRO A 11 26.21 -13.13 1.45
CA PRO A 11 26.01 -12.43 2.70
C PRO A 11 24.55 -11.99 2.83
N LEU A 12 23.92 -12.33 3.96
CA LEU A 12 22.64 -11.79 4.36
C LEU A 12 22.76 -10.26 4.45
N ARG A 13 22.11 -9.55 3.53
CA ARG A 13 21.90 -8.10 3.68
C ARG A 13 21.22 -7.89 5.03
N LYS A 14 21.82 -7.08 5.91
CA LYS A 14 21.16 -6.59 7.14
C LYS A 14 19.82 -6.01 6.72
N GLY A 15 18.73 -6.69 7.04
CA GLY A 15 17.40 -6.30 6.62
C GLY A 15 17.07 -4.94 7.20
N THR A 16 16.90 -3.94 6.34
CA THR A 16 16.27 -2.68 6.72
C THR A 16 14.93 -3.03 7.37
N VAL A 17 14.76 -2.69 8.65
CA VAL A 17 13.46 -2.83 9.31
C VAL A 17 12.54 -1.80 8.66
N MET A 18 11.73 -2.26 7.71
CA MET A 18 10.74 -1.41 7.04
C MET A 18 9.55 -1.25 7.99
N PRO A 19 9.30 -0.05 8.55
CA PRO A 19 8.14 0.16 9.40
C PRO A 19 6.87 -0.21 8.61
N THR A 20 6.22 -1.26 9.07
CA THR A 20 5.04 -1.84 8.44
C THR A 20 3.89 -1.74 9.43
N LEU A 21 2.87 -0.97 9.07
CA LEU A 21 1.57 -1.07 9.71
C LEU A 21 0.91 -2.32 9.18
N ARG A 22 0.82 -3.34 10.03
CA ARG A 22 0.23 -4.63 9.70
C ARG A 22 -1.23 -4.45 9.27
N TRP A 23 -1.73 -5.44 8.54
CA TRP A 23 -3.13 -5.47 8.13
C TRP A 23 -4.05 -5.28 9.33
N ILE A 24 -4.98 -4.34 9.20
CA ILE A 24 -6.10 -4.13 10.13
C ILE A 24 -7.41 -4.43 9.41
N THR A 25 -8.42 -4.85 10.18
CA THR A 25 -9.79 -5.08 9.70
C THR A 25 -10.72 -4.10 10.42
N PRO A 26 -11.00 -2.91 9.84
CA PRO A 26 -11.83 -1.88 10.46
C PRO A 26 -13.28 -2.32 10.66
N ASN A 27 -13.87 -2.92 9.63
CA ASN A 27 -15.27 -3.30 9.61
C ASN A 27 -15.41 -4.77 9.20
N LYS A 28 -16.54 -5.38 9.59
CA LYS A 28 -17.00 -6.62 8.98
C LYS A 28 -17.75 -6.28 7.68
N PRO A 29 -17.71 -7.16 6.67
CA PRO A 29 -18.52 -6.99 5.48
C PRO A 29 -20.01 -6.98 5.81
N GLU A 30 -20.77 -6.09 5.17
CA GLU A 30 -22.23 -6.11 5.22
C GLU A 30 -22.80 -7.44 4.65
N PRO A 31 -23.96 -7.91 5.14
CA PRO A 31 -24.60 -9.11 4.60
C PRO A 31 -24.81 -9.03 3.09
N GLY A 32 -24.38 -10.07 2.37
CA GLY A 32 -24.47 -10.13 0.91
C GLY A 32 -23.25 -9.58 0.16
N VAL A 33 -22.31 -8.91 0.84
CA VAL A 33 -21.03 -8.52 0.24
C VAL A 33 -20.13 -9.75 0.12
N THR A 34 -19.94 -10.24 -1.11
CA THR A 34 -19.09 -11.42 -1.40
C THR A 34 -17.77 -11.07 -2.06
N THR A 35 -17.66 -9.87 -2.64
CA THR A 35 -16.48 -9.36 -3.33
C THR A 35 -15.99 -8.09 -2.68
N ALA A 36 -14.67 -7.93 -2.60
CA ALA A 36 -14.00 -6.72 -2.12
C ALA A 36 -13.22 -6.07 -3.27
N LEU A 37 -13.33 -4.75 -3.38
CA LEU A 37 -12.43 -3.93 -4.19
C LEU A 37 -11.13 -3.70 -3.43
N VAL A 38 -10.02 -4.16 -3.99
CA VAL A 38 -8.67 -3.89 -3.51
C VAL A 38 -8.07 -2.71 -4.26
N MET A 39 -7.42 -1.81 -3.51
CA MET A 39 -6.55 -0.76 -4.03
C MET A 39 -5.16 -0.98 -3.46
N ALA A 40 -4.15 -1.01 -4.33
CA ALA A 40 -2.75 -0.92 -3.91
C ALA A 40 -2.05 0.22 -4.63
N SER A 41 -1.11 0.87 -3.93
CA SER A 41 -0.34 1.97 -4.51
C SER A 41 1.13 1.95 -4.10
N ARG A 42 1.95 2.53 -4.98
CA ARG A 42 3.35 2.90 -4.73
C ARG A 42 3.49 4.40 -4.91
N LEU A 43 3.96 5.06 -3.86
CA LEU A 43 4.08 6.51 -3.78
C LEU A 43 5.55 6.84 -3.53
N GLU A 44 6.23 7.40 -4.52
CA GLU A 44 7.63 7.84 -4.42
C GLU A 44 7.72 9.36 -4.27
N VAL A 45 8.36 9.83 -3.22
CA VAL A 45 8.61 11.27 -2.99
C VAL A 45 9.92 11.74 -3.61
N ARG A 46 10.01 13.03 -3.94
CA ARG A 46 11.16 13.62 -4.65
C ARG A 46 12.45 13.60 -3.86
N SER A 47 12.42 13.82 -2.55
CA SER A 47 13.64 13.92 -1.74
C SER A 47 13.51 13.22 -0.39
N LEU A 48 14.64 12.86 0.22
CA LEU A 48 14.65 12.31 1.59
C LEU A 48 14.13 13.33 2.63
N LYS A 49 14.24 14.63 2.35
CA LYS A 49 13.72 15.70 3.21
C LYS A 49 12.18 15.72 3.24
N ASP A 50 11.53 15.17 2.21
CA ASP A 50 10.07 15.07 2.14
C ASP A 50 9.50 13.88 2.94
N VAL A 51 10.33 12.89 3.24
CA VAL A 51 9.92 11.62 3.85
C VAL A 51 9.25 11.82 5.23
N PRO A 52 9.79 12.62 6.17
CA PRO A 52 9.14 12.81 7.47
C PRO A 52 7.76 13.45 7.34
N LYS A 53 7.63 14.49 6.50
CA LYS A 53 6.36 15.17 6.24
C LYS A 53 5.34 14.21 5.63
N PHE A 54 5.75 13.43 4.64
CA PHE A 54 4.89 12.45 3.99
C PHE A 54 4.42 11.38 4.98
N PHE A 55 5.34 10.81 5.76
CA PHE A 55 5.03 9.78 6.74
C PHE A 55 3.99 10.24 7.78
N LEU A 56 4.17 11.43 8.36
CA LEU A 56 3.20 12.00 9.31
C LEU A 56 1.81 12.18 8.69
N ARG A 57 1.75 12.62 7.42
CA ARG A 57 0.50 12.79 6.68
C ARG A 57 -0.14 11.43 6.36
N SER A 58 0.64 10.42 6.01
CA SER A 58 0.16 9.05 5.84
C SER A 58 -0.42 8.48 7.13
N LEU A 59 0.17 8.75 8.30
CA LEU A 59 -0.37 8.33 9.59
C LEU A 59 -1.71 9.02 9.92
N ALA A 60 -1.89 10.29 9.53
CA ALA A 60 -3.17 10.98 9.70
C ALA A 60 -4.27 10.36 8.82
N ALA A 61 -4.00 10.12 7.54
CA ALA A 61 -4.91 9.40 6.64
C ALA A 61 -5.19 7.97 7.13
N TRP A 62 -4.17 7.30 7.66
CA TRP A 62 -4.29 5.96 8.24
C TRP A 62 -5.27 5.92 9.41
N LYS A 63 -5.27 6.93 10.30
CA LYS A 63 -6.26 6.97 11.40
C LYS A 63 -7.70 7.02 10.87
N GLN A 64 -7.94 7.76 9.79
CA GLN A 64 -9.26 7.89 9.16
C GLN A 64 -9.74 6.57 8.54
N VAL A 65 -8.83 5.79 7.93
CA VAL A 65 -9.21 4.49 7.31
C VAL A 65 -9.77 3.49 8.34
N ARG A 66 -9.35 3.60 9.61
CA ARG A 66 -9.78 2.71 10.70
C ARG A 66 -11.26 2.83 11.05
N THR A 67 -11.91 3.88 10.60
CA THR A 67 -13.33 4.15 10.87
C THR A 67 -14.10 4.48 9.58
N ALA A 68 -13.49 4.28 8.42
CA ALA A 68 -14.13 4.59 7.14
C ALA A 68 -15.21 3.54 6.84
N PRO A 69 -16.45 3.94 6.53
CA PRO A 69 -17.50 3.01 6.11
C PRO A 69 -17.05 2.18 4.91
N GLY A 70 -17.36 0.88 4.92
CA GLY A 70 -17.00 -0.05 3.85
C GLY A 70 -15.53 -0.46 3.78
N ALA A 71 -14.65 0.04 4.66
CA ALA A 71 -13.27 -0.42 4.71
C ALA A 71 -13.19 -1.84 5.31
N LEU A 72 -12.82 -2.82 4.50
CA LEU A 72 -12.67 -4.22 4.89
C LEU A 72 -11.25 -4.54 5.38
N GLY A 73 -10.28 -3.74 4.98
CA GLY A 73 -8.98 -3.72 5.64
C GLY A 73 -7.96 -2.82 4.98
N ALA A 74 -6.85 -2.62 5.68
CA ALA A 74 -5.78 -1.75 5.22
C ALA A 74 -4.43 -2.21 5.75
N SER A 75 -3.35 -1.95 5.01
CA SER A 75 -1.94 -2.16 5.37
C SER A 75 -1.09 -1.03 4.79
N LEU A 76 0.01 -0.67 5.45
CA LEU A 76 0.95 0.34 4.95
C LEU A 76 2.40 -0.09 5.21
N ILE A 77 3.25 0.08 4.21
CA ILE A 77 4.69 -0.04 4.35
C ILE A 77 5.32 1.31 4.05
N ALA A 78 6.16 1.80 4.96
CA ALA A 78 7.07 2.90 4.66
C ALA A 78 8.48 2.35 4.44
N ASP A 79 9.10 2.73 3.32
CA ASP A 79 10.52 2.53 3.02
C ASP A 79 11.20 3.91 2.92
N PRO A 80 11.60 4.49 4.06
CA PRO A 80 12.17 5.84 4.12
C PRO A 80 13.41 6.01 3.25
N LEU A 81 14.28 4.99 3.22
CA LEU A 81 15.54 5.04 2.46
C LEU A 81 15.28 5.02 0.96
N ALA A 82 14.27 4.27 0.52
CA ALA A 82 13.83 4.28 -0.87
C ALA A 82 12.90 5.46 -1.21
N ARG A 83 12.60 6.37 -0.26
CA ARG A 83 11.61 7.46 -0.42
C ARG A 83 10.25 6.95 -0.88
N THR A 84 9.92 5.70 -0.56
CA THR A 84 8.77 5.00 -1.14
C THR A 84 7.81 4.57 -0.04
N PHE A 85 6.52 4.82 -0.27
CA PHE A 85 5.44 4.39 0.58
C PHE A 85 4.52 3.48 -0.22
N TRP A 86 4.08 2.40 0.40
CA TRP A 86 3.17 1.45 -0.20
C TRP A 86 1.89 1.43 0.63
N THR A 87 0.74 1.55 -0.03
CA THR A 87 -0.57 1.40 0.62
C THR A 87 -1.30 0.22 0.02
N LEU A 88 -2.06 -0.48 0.85
CA LEU A 88 -2.94 -1.56 0.44
C LEU A 88 -4.23 -1.43 1.23
N SER A 89 -5.38 -1.49 0.57
CA SER A 89 -6.68 -1.42 1.23
C SER A 89 -7.73 -2.22 0.47
N ALA A 90 -8.68 -2.79 1.19
CA ALA A 90 -9.85 -3.46 0.64
C ALA A 90 -11.14 -2.75 1.10
N TRP A 91 -12.10 -2.68 0.20
CA TRP A 91 -13.36 -1.95 0.34
C TRP A 91 -14.52 -2.80 -0.17
N GLU A 92 -15.72 -2.64 0.37
CA GLU A 92 -16.90 -3.34 -0.19
C GLU A 92 -17.23 -2.78 -1.58
N THR A 93 -17.17 -1.45 -1.74
CA THR A 93 -17.48 -0.80 -3.01
C THR A 93 -16.48 0.28 -3.42
N ARG A 94 -16.51 0.63 -4.72
CA ARG A 94 -15.70 1.74 -5.25
C ARG A 94 -16.18 3.09 -4.75
N GLU A 95 -17.48 3.23 -4.54
CA GLU A 95 -18.13 4.42 -4.05
C GLU A 95 -17.67 4.75 -2.63
N GLN A 96 -17.57 3.75 -1.75
CA GLN A 96 -17.07 3.92 -0.38
C GLN A 96 -15.58 4.31 -0.36
N LEU A 97 -14.75 3.67 -1.20
CA LEU A 97 -13.35 4.07 -1.37
C LEU A 97 -13.23 5.53 -1.82
N TYR A 98 -14.03 5.96 -2.79
CA TYR A 98 -14.01 7.33 -3.28
C TYR A 98 -14.61 8.34 -2.29
N ALA A 99 -15.59 7.93 -1.49
CA ALA A 99 -16.10 8.73 -0.39
C ALA A 99 -15.01 8.98 0.67
N TYR A 100 -14.26 7.93 1.06
CA TYR A 100 -13.08 8.08 1.89
C TYR A 100 -12.04 9.02 1.26
N ALA A 101 -11.76 8.84 -0.03
CA ALA A 101 -10.74 9.63 -0.71
C ALA A 101 -11.07 11.14 -0.75
N LYS A 102 -12.36 11.48 -0.77
CA LYS A 102 -12.87 12.86 -0.75
C LYS A 102 -13.06 13.43 0.66
N ALA A 103 -13.09 12.59 1.69
CA ALA A 103 -13.29 13.02 3.06
C ALA A 103 -11.99 13.59 3.68
N GLU A 104 -12.14 14.51 4.62
CA GLU A 104 -11.01 15.07 5.36
C GLU A 104 -10.55 14.13 6.49
N PRO A 105 -9.24 14.10 6.82
CA PRO A 105 -8.18 14.94 6.27
C PRO A 105 -7.56 14.43 4.95
N HIS A 106 -7.97 13.26 4.44
CA HIS A 106 -7.33 12.63 3.28
C HIS A 106 -7.29 13.53 2.04
N HIS A 107 -8.41 14.17 1.72
CA HIS A 107 -8.51 15.04 0.55
C HIS A 107 -7.50 16.20 0.58
N THR A 108 -7.43 16.97 1.67
CA THR A 108 -6.45 18.06 1.80
C THR A 108 -5.02 17.54 1.84
N ILE A 109 -4.78 16.38 2.45
CA ILE A 109 -3.46 15.74 2.46
C ILE A 109 -2.99 15.42 1.04
N VAL A 110 -3.80 14.72 0.24
CA VAL A 110 -3.44 14.34 -1.13
C VAL A 110 -3.20 15.57 -1.99
N LYS A 111 -4.06 16.59 -1.89
CA LYS A 111 -3.88 17.86 -2.61
C LYS A 111 -2.56 18.53 -2.26
N GLY A 112 -2.21 18.59 -0.96
CA GLY A 112 -0.99 19.23 -0.46
C GLY A 112 0.31 18.46 -0.73
N LEU A 113 0.23 17.18 -1.15
CA LEU A 113 1.39 16.34 -1.44
C LEU A 113 1.73 16.26 -2.94
N ARG A 114 0.90 16.79 -3.84
CA ARG A 114 1.11 16.68 -5.29
C ARG A 114 2.49 17.14 -5.75
N SER A 115 2.97 18.29 -5.26
CA SER A 115 4.31 18.82 -5.62
C SER A 115 5.46 18.04 -4.98
N THR A 116 5.20 17.26 -3.94
CA THR A 116 6.17 16.41 -3.25
C THR A 116 6.39 15.07 -3.98
N MET A 117 5.45 14.66 -4.82
CA MET A 117 5.52 13.38 -5.53
C MET A 117 6.53 13.41 -6.69
N ARG A 118 7.33 12.35 -6.78
CA ARG A 118 8.14 12.01 -7.96
C ARG A 118 7.34 11.11 -8.90
N GLN A 119 6.76 10.04 -8.36
CA GLN A 119 5.97 9.07 -9.11
C GLN A 119 4.88 8.51 -8.20
N SER A 120 3.70 8.23 -8.76
CA SER A 120 2.64 7.50 -8.08
C SER A 120 2.09 6.44 -9.05
N VAL A 121 1.94 5.21 -8.58
CA VAL A 121 1.33 4.11 -9.33
C VAL A 121 0.21 3.54 -8.49
N PHE A 122 -0.96 3.32 -9.10
CA PHE A 122 -2.13 2.77 -8.45
C PHE A 122 -2.68 1.61 -9.27
N THR A 123 -3.05 0.52 -8.61
CA THR A 123 -3.75 -0.59 -9.25
C THR A 123 -4.95 -1.01 -8.41
N PHE A 124 -5.99 -1.46 -9.10
CA PHE A 124 -7.28 -1.82 -8.53
C PHE A 124 -7.70 -3.18 -9.07
N TRP A 125 -8.19 -4.04 -8.21
CA TRP A 125 -8.72 -5.35 -8.61
C TRP A 125 -9.74 -5.84 -7.58
N GLU A 126 -10.54 -6.82 -7.96
CA GLU A 126 -11.56 -7.42 -7.12
C GLU A 126 -11.13 -8.82 -6.67
N VAL A 127 -11.50 -9.18 -5.44
CA VAL A 127 -11.28 -10.52 -4.87
C VAL A 127 -12.50 -10.94 -4.06
N PRO A 128 -12.78 -12.24 -3.89
CA PRO A 128 -13.71 -12.69 -2.88
C PRO A 128 -13.32 -12.17 -1.49
N VAL A 129 -14.28 -11.74 -0.67
CA VAL A 129 -14.03 -11.24 0.69
C VAL A 129 -13.29 -12.28 1.54
N GLY A 130 -13.58 -13.57 1.32
CA GLY A 130 -12.91 -14.69 2.00
C GLY A 130 -11.42 -14.85 1.69
N GLU A 131 -10.89 -14.15 0.69
CA GLU A 131 -9.46 -14.16 0.34
C GLU A 131 -8.67 -13.02 1.00
N LEU A 132 -9.33 -12.14 1.76
CA LEU A 132 -8.64 -11.15 2.58
C LEU A 132 -7.98 -11.83 3.81
N PRO A 133 -6.79 -11.39 4.24
CA PRO A 133 -6.03 -10.23 3.77
C PRO A 133 -5.13 -10.54 2.55
N ILE A 134 -5.04 -9.56 1.64
CA ILE A 134 -4.07 -9.60 0.54
C ILE A 134 -2.63 -9.50 1.06
N THR A 135 -1.74 -10.33 0.51
CA THR A 135 -0.32 -10.29 0.87
C THR A 135 0.42 -9.14 0.17
N TRP A 136 1.46 -8.60 0.82
CA TRP A 136 2.32 -7.60 0.20
C TRP A 136 3.08 -8.10 -1.02
N THR A 137 3.36 -9.40 -1.10
CA THR A 137 3.98 -10.01 -2.29
C THR A 137 3.05 -9.88 -3.50
N ASP A 138 1.78 -10.23 -3.35
CA ASP A 138 0.79 -10.10 -4.44
C ASP A 138 0.55 -8.63 -4.81
N ALA A 139 0.36 -7.77 -3.81
CA ALA A 139 0.14 -6.34 -4.05
C ALA A 139 1.32 -5.69 -4.79
N LYS A 140 2.56 -5.99 -4.41
CA LYS A 140 3.76 -5.45 -5.09
C LYS A 140 3.92 -6.00 -6.51
N ARG A 141 3.58 -7.26 -6.75
CA ARG A 141 3.58 -7.87 -8.09
C ARG A 141 2.62 -7.11 -9.02
N ARG A 142 1.38 -6.90 -8.59
CA ARG A 142 0.35 -6.16 -9.36
C ARG A 142 0.74 -4.70 -9.61
N ILE A 143 1.34 -4.04 -8.63
CA ILE A 143 1.86 -2.67 -8.82
C ILE A 143 2.98 -2.64 -9.87
N ALA A 144 3.90 -3.63 -9.86
CA ALA A 144 4.97 -3.70 -10.83
C ALA A 144 4.44 -3.94 -12.25
N GLU A 145 3.44 -4.81 -12.40
CA GLU A 145 2.73 -5.04 -13.66
C GLU A 145 2.07 -3.75 -14.17
N GLN A 146 1.33 -3.05 -13.31
CA GLN A 146 0.71 -1.76 -13.65
C GLN A 146 1.74 -0.70 -14.06
N GLN A 147 2.85 -0.60 -13.32
CA GLN A 147 3.92 0.33 -13.63
C GLN A 147 4.56 0.02 -15.00
N ALA A 148 4.69 -1.26 -15.36
CA ALA A 148 5.14 -1.65 -16.67
C ALA A 148 4.14 -1.23 -17.75
N THR A 149 2.84 -1.44 -17.56
CA THR A 149 1.81 -1.00 -18.53
C THR A 149 1.85 0.51 -18.77
N GLU A 150 1.93 1.32 -17.71
CA GLU A 150 2.00 2.79 -17.82
C GLU A 150 3.26 3.27 -18.54
N ALA A 151 4.38 2.54 -18.45
CA ALA A 151 5.62 2.91 -19.13
C ALA A 151 5.60 2.64 -20.65
N HIS A 152 4.68 1.80 -21.13
CA HIS A 152 4.53 1.44 -22.54
C HIS A 152 3.34 2.14 -23.22
N SER A 153 2.60 2.99 -22.50
CA SER A 153 1.47 3.78 -23.02
C SER A 153 1.91 5.18 -23.43
#